data_AF-A0A6P4E2L8-F1
#
_entry.id   AF-A0A6P4E2L8-F1
#
_cell.length_a   1.000
_cell.length_b   1.000
_cell.length_c   1.000
_cell.angle_alpha   90.00
_cell.angle_beta   90.00
_cell.angle_gamma   90.00
#
_symmetry.space_group_name_H-M   'P 1'
#
loop_
_entity.id
_entity.type
_entity.pdbx_description
1 polymer ?
#
loop_
_entity_poly.entity_id
_entity_poly.type
_entity_poly.pdbx_seq_one_letter_code
_entity_poly.pdbx_strand_id
1 'polypeptide(L)'
;MRGFGTDEDALINIICRRSNEQRQEIQRQYKTHFGKDLIEDIKSETSGNFERLLVGLLRPIVDYYCAELNDAMAGIGTDEEVLIEILCTLSNMEIYTIKNQYLRLYGAHLESELKSETSGNFKRLLTSLCTAARDESGSVDPNAAKNDARELLKAGELRVGTDESMFNMILCQRNYQQLKMVIVPS
;
A
#
# COMPACT_ATOMS: atom_id res chain seq x y z
N MET A 1 -11.67 24.97 -15.34
CA MET A 1 -11.52 24.31 -16.66
C MET A 1 -12.51 24.88 -17.67
N ARG A 2 -12.59 26.22 -17.81
CA ARG A 2 -13.34 26.88 -18.89
C ARG A 2 -12.37 27.79 -19.64
N GLY A 3 -12.32 27.70 -20.96
CA GLY A 3 -11.38 28.46 -21.79
C GLY A 3 -10.31 27.57 -22.43
N PHE A 4 -9.37 28.18 -23.16
CA PHE A 4 -8.23 27.48 -23.77
C PHE A 4 -7.10 27.37 -22.75
N GLY A 5 -6.69 26.14 -22.44
CA GLY A 5 -5.69 25.84 -21.41
C GLY A 5 -6.28 25.72 -19.99
N THR A 6 -5.43 25.27 -19.07
CA THR A 6 -5.80 24.95 -17.69
C THR A 6 -5.17 25.93 -16.73
N ASP A 7 -5.95 26.44 -15.78
CA ASP A 7 -5.40 27.19 -14.64
C ASP A 7 -4.85 26.18 -13.62
N GLU A 8 -3.62 25.71 -13.89
CA GLU A 8 -2.92 24.71 -13.08
C GLU A 8 -2.69 25.21 -11.65
N ASP A 9 -2.41 26.50 -11.47
CA ASP A 9 -2.24 27.13 -10.17
C ASP A 9 -3.53 27.08 -9.34
N ALA A 10 -4.69 27.34 -9.95
CA ALA A 10 -5.97 27.19 -9.28
C ALA A 10 -6.24 25.74 -8.87
N LEU A 11 -5.95 24.77 -9.74
CA LEU A 11 -6.11 23.35 -9.44
C LEU A 11 -5.23 22.93 -8.26
N ILE A 12 -3.95 23.31 -8.26
CA ILE A 12 -3.02 23.04 -7.16
C ILE A 12 -3.54 23.67 -5.87
N ASN A 13 -3.93 24.94 -5.90
CA ASN A 13 -4.39 25.66 -4.71
C ASN A 13 -5.67 25.06 -4.10
N ILE A 14 -6.55 24.48 -4.91
CA ILE A 14 -7.77 23.83 -4.43
C ILE A 14 -7.46 22.42 -3.95
N ILE A 15 -6.85 21.58 -4.79
CA ILE A 15 -6.67 20.15 -4.49
C ILE A 15 -5.64 19.97 -3.37
N CYS A 16 -4.47 20.59 -3.47
CA CYS A 16 -3.37 20.37 -2.52
C CYS A 16 -3.60 21.03 -1.15
N ARG A 17 -4.61 21.90 -0.99
CA ARG A 17 -4.95 22.56 0.30
C ARG A 17 -6.24 22.05 0.94
N ARG A 18 -6.69 20.85 0.56
CA ARG A 18 -7.90 20.21 1.11
C ARG A 18 -7.56 18.79 1.55
N SER A 19 -8.20 18.33 2.62
CA SER A 19 -8.12 16.92 3.02
C SER A 19 -8.76 16.01 1.97
N ASN A 20 -8.45 14.72 1.99
CA ASN A 20 -9.08 13.77 1.07
C ASN A 20 -10.61 13.77 1.22
N GLU A 21 -11.12 13.83 2.44
CA GLU A 21 -12.56 13.93 2.72
C GLU A 21 -13.19 15.19 2.08
N GLN A 22 -12.53 16.35 2.24
CA GLN A 22 -12.99 17.59 1.59
C GLN A 22 -12.94 17.47 0.07
N ARG A 23 -11.96 16.77 -0.50
CA ARG A 23 -11.90 16.49 -1.95
C ARG A 23 -13.03 15.58 -2.41
N GLN A 24 -13.42 14.58 -1.62
CA GLN A 24 -14.59 13.74 -1.93
C GLN A 24 -15.87 14.57 -1.96
N GLU A 25 -16.03 15.48 -1.00
CA GLU A 25 -17.18 16.40 -0.97
C GLU A 25 -17.16 17.37 -2.16
N ILE A 26 -15.99 17.92 -2.53
CA ILE A 26 -15.84 18.75 -3.72
C ILE A 26 -16.25 17.99 -4.98
N GLN A 27 -15.81 16.73 -5.15
CA GLN A 27 -16.19 15.91 -6.29
C GLN A 27 -17.70 15.68 -6.36
N ARG A 28 -18.32 15.36 -5.22
CA ARG A 28 -19.77 15.19 -5.13
C ARG A 28 -20.52 16.46 -5.53
N GLN A 29 -20.12 17.61 -4.99
CA GLN A 29 -20.73 18.90 -5.32
C GLN A 29 -20.49 19.29 -6.78
N TYR A 30 -19.30 19.02 -7.32
CA TYR A 30 -18.99 19.25 -8.74
C TYR A 30 -19.95 18.46 -9.63
N LYS A 31 -20.17 17.17 -9.31
CA LYS A 31 -21.15 16.34 -10.02
C LYS A 31 -22.58 16.87 -9.89
N THR A 32 -22.98 17.30 -8.70
CA THR A 32 -24.33 17.87 -8.45
C THR A 32 -24.55 19.18 -9.21
N HIS A 33 -23.59 20.10 -9.21
CA HIS A 33 -23.75 21.43 -9.79
C HIS A 33 -23.55 21.47 -11.31
N PHE A 34 -22.68 20.60 -11.84
CA PHE A 34 -22.29 20.66 -13.26
C PHE A 34 -22.67 19.40 -14.05
N GLY A 35 -23.11 18.32 -13.40
CA GLY A 35 -23.43 17.05 -14.05
C GLY A 35 -22.21 16.28 -14.57
N LYS A 36 -21.01 16.81 -14.38
CA LYS A 36 -19.74 16.28 -14.91
C LYS A 36 -18.94 15.54 -13.84
N ASP A 37 -18.07 14.64 -14.29
CA ASP A 37 -17.09 13.99 -13.42
C ASP A 37 -15.83 14.84 -13.32
N LEU A 38 -15.41 15.17 -12.09
CA LEU A 38 -14.26 16.05 -11.88
C LEU A 38 -12.94 15.39 -12.28
N ILE A 39 -12.80 14.08 -12.08
CA ILE A 39 -11.58 13.35 -12.44
C ILE A 39 -11.45 13.31 -13.96
N GLU A 40 -12.52 13.01 -14.69
CA GLU A 40 -12.49 12.96 -16.15
C GLU A 40 -12.22 14.34 -16.76
N ASP A 41 -12.81 15.41 -16.21
CA ASP A 41 -12.49 16.76 -16.67
C ASP A 41 -11.00 17.09 -16.42
N ILE A 42 -10.43 16.71 -15.27
CA ILE A 42 -8.99 16.92 -14.99
C ILE A 42 -8.10 16.16 -15.96
N LYS A 43 -8.42 14.89 -16.27
CA LYS A 43 -7.67 14.10 -17.26
C LYS A 43 -7.74 14.70 -18.66
N SER A 44 -8.85 15.37 -19.00
CA SER A 44 -8.99 16.01 -20.32
C SER A 44 -8.17 17.30 -20.46
N GLU A 45 -7.78 17.90 -19.33
CA GLU A 45 -7.17 19.24 -19.24
C GLU A 45 -5.71 19.20 -18.74
N THR A 46 -5.24 18.06 -18.24
CA THR A 46 -3.86 17.86 -17.75
C THR A 46 -3.24 16.64 -18.41
N SER A 47 -1.93 16.44 -18.23
CA SER A 47 -1.26 15.25 -18.77
C SER A 47 -0.03 14.86 -17.94
N GLY A 48 0.48 13.66 -18.19
CA GLY A 48 1.74 13.17 -17.61
C GLY A 48 1.70 13.03 -16.08
N ASN A 49 2.83 13.28 -15.43
CA ASN A 49 2.96 13.12 -13.97
C ASN A 49 2.06 14.07 -13.18
N PHE A 50 1.77 15.24 -13.73
CA PHE A 50 0.89 16.21 -13.08
C PHE A 50 -0.55 15.70 -13.01
N GLU A 51 -1.08 15.17 -14.12
CA GLU A 51 -2.39 14.51 -14.15
C GLU A 51 -2.44 13.34 -13.15
N ARG A 52 -1.45 12.44 -13.20
CA ARG A 52 -1.38 11.28 -12.29
C ARG A 52 -1.46 11.70 -10.83
N LEU A 53 -0.72 12.74 -10.44
CA LEU A 53 -0.74 13.28 -9.10
C LEU A 53 -2.13 13.83 -8.73
N LEU A 54 -2.73 14.67 -9.56
CA LEU A 54 -4.03 15.28 -9.28
C LEU A 54 -5.13 14.21 -9.16
N VAL A 55 -5.16 13.25 -10.08
CA VAL A 55 -6.10 12.13 -10.06
C VAL A 55 -5.90 11.29 -8.80
N GLY A 56 -4.64 10.97 -8.45
CA GLY A 56 -4.31 10.24 -7.23
C GLY A 56 -4.81 10.96 -5.97
N LEU A 57 -4.60 12.27 -5.89
CA LEU A 57 -5.05 13.10 -4.75
C LEU A 57 -6.57 13.17 -4.60
N LEU A 58 -7.32 12.97 -5.68
CA LEU A 58 -8.79 12.98 -5.69
C LEU A 58 -9.42 11.63 -5.39
N ARG A 59 -8.70 10.51 -5.57
CA ARG A 59 -9.23 9.18 -5.22
C ARG A 59 -9.44 9.05 -3.71
N PRO A 60 -10.49 8.35 -3.26
CA PRO A 60 -10.51 7.84 -1.89
C PRO A 60 -9.22 7.07 -1.58
N ILE A 61 -8.67 7.22 -0.38
CA ILE A 61 -7.35 6.67 -0.03
C ILE A 61 -7.27 5.16 -0.30
N VAL A 62 -8.32 4.41 0.04
CA VAL A 62 -8.36 2.95 -0.18
C VAL A 62 -8.40 2.63 -1.69
N ASP A 63 -9.18 3.36 -2.48
CA ASP A 63 -9.25 3.18 -3.93
C ASP A 63 -7.93 3.53 -4.62
N TYR A 64 -7.18 4.50 -4.07
CA TYR A 64 -5.82 4.80 -4.52
C TYR A 64 -4.89 3.60 -4.29
N TYR A 65 -4.82 3.04 -3.07
CA TYR A 65 -4.01 1.86 -2.81
C TYR A 65 -4.41 0.65 -3.66
N CYS A 66 -5.71 0.43 -3.86
CA CYS A 66 -6.20 -0.63 -4.74
C CYS A 66 -5.71 -0.43 -6.18
N ALA A 67 -5.72 0.81 -6.68
CA ALA A 67 -5.21 1.13 -8.01
C ALA A 67 -3.69 0.95 -8.12
N GLU A 68 -2.90 1.43 -7.16
CA GLU A 68 -1.45 1.24 -7.16
C GLU A 68 -1.07 -0.26 -7.11
N LEU A 69 -1.77 -1.06 -6.30
CA LEU A 69 -1.57 -2.51 -6.25
C LEU A 69 -1.93 -3.19 -7.58
N ASN A 70 -3.06 -2.81 -8.18
CA ASN A 70 -3.49 -3.35 -9.47
C ASN A 70 -2.50 -2.99 -10.59
N ASP A 71 -2.09 -1.73 -10.65
CA ASP A 71 -1.18 -1.23 -11.68
C ASP A 71 0.22 -1.85 -11.53
N ALA A 72 0.69 -2.05 -10.30
CA ALA A 72 1.94 -2.78 -10.00
C ALA A 72 1.91 -4.24 -10.46
N MET A 73 0.72 -4.85 -10.58
CA MET A 73 0.52 -6.24 -11.01
C MET A 73 0.13 -6.38 -12.49
N ALA A 74 -0.38 -5.34 -13.14
CA ALA A 74 -0.94 -5.43 -14.50
C ALA A 74 0.08 -5.27 -15.64
N GLY A 75 1.33 -4.89 -15.34
CA GLY A 75 2.35 -4.53 -16.33
C GLY A 75 3.17 -5.68 -16.93
N ILE A 76 4.15 -5.34 -17.76
CA ILE A 76 5.21 -6.30 -18.16
C ILE A 76 6.15 -6.42 -16.97
N GLY A 77 6.05 -7.55 -16.26
CA GLY A 77 6.69 -7.71 -14.97
C GLY A 77 5.86 -7.10 -13.85
N THR A 78 6.34 -7.24 -12.62
CA THR A 78 5.67 -6.77 -11.41
C THR A 78 6.50 -5.65 -10.80
N ASP A 79 5.86 -4.55 -10.41
CA ASP A 79 6.53 -3.50 -9.64
C ASP A 79 6.59 -3.93 -8.17
N GLU A 80 7.67 -4.65 -7.82
CA GLU A 80 7.84 -5.19 -6.47
C GLU A 80 7.99 -4.11 -5.40
N GLU A 81 8.51 -2.93 -5.75
CA GLU A 81 8.74 -1.83 -4.81
C GLU A 81 7.41 -1.29 -4.28
N VAL A 82 6.42 -1.08 -5.16
CA VAL A 82 5.07 -0.64 -4.78
C VAL A 82 4.38 -1.67 -3.90
N LEU A 83 4.49 -2.96 -4.24
CA LEU A 83 3.89 -4.04 -3.44
C LEU A 83 4.49 -4.10 -2.03
N ILE A 84 5.82 -3.97 -1.93
CA ILE A 84 6.54 -3.95 -0.66
C ILE A 84 6.14 -2.72 0.16
N GLU A 85 6.15 -1.53 -0.44
CA GLU A 85 5.82 -0.28 0.23
C GLU A 85 4.44 -0.39 0.89
N ILE A 86 3.40 -0.72 0.12
CA ILE A 86 2.03 -0.77 0.62
C ILE A 86 1.85 -1.87 1.67
N LEU A 87 2.30 -3.11 1.40
CA LEU A 87 2.03 -4.24 2.27
C LEU A 87 2.90 -4.27 3.55
N CYS A 88 4.04 -3.59 3.56
CA CYS A 88 4.93 -3.57 4.74
C CYS A 88 4.64 -2.41 5.71
N THR A 89 3.98 -1.34 5.25
CA THR A 89 3.76 -0.13 6.07
C THR A 89 2.34 0.02 6.62
N LEU A 90 1.35 -0.65 6.03
CA LEU A 90 -0.03 -0.55 6.48
C LEU A 90 -0.36 -1.48 7.64
N SER A 91 -1.29 -1.05 8.48
CA SER A 91 -1.85 -1.84 9.58
C SER A 91 -2.72 -2.99 9.07
N ASN A 92 -3.00 -3.96 9.95
CA ASN A 92 -3.90 -5.07 9.68
C ASN A 92 -5.29 -4.58 9.22
N MET A 93 -5.82 -3.54 9.87
CA MET A 93 -7.14 -2.99 9.54
C MET A 93 -7.14 -2.35 8.14
N GLU A 94 -6.09 -1.60 7.80
CA GLU A 94 -5.94 -0.99 6.47
C GLU A 94 -5.81 -2.05 5.38
N ILE A 95 -4.97 -3.07 5.58
CA ILE A 95 -4.83 -4.18 4.63
C ILE A 95 -6.16 -4.93 4.46
N TYR A 96 -6.88 -5.20 5.56
CA TYR A 96 -8.21 -5.82 5.48
C TYR A 96 -9.20 -4.97 4.68
N THR A 97 -9.19 -3.65 4.89
CA THR A 97 -10.04 -2.70 4.16
C THR A 97 -9.70 -2.70 2.67
N ILE A 98 -8.42 -2.64 2.32
CA ILE A 98 -7.92 -2.71 0.94
C ILE A 98 -8.32 -4.02 0.27
N LYS A 99 -8.18 -5.18 0.94
CA LYS A 99 -8.57 -6.48 0.37
C LYS A 99 -10.03 -6.52 -0.05
N ASN A 100 -10.92 -6.01 0.80
CA ASN A 100 -12.35 -5.96 0.51
C ASN A 100 -12.68 -4.98 -0.61
N GLN A 101 -12.02 -3.82 -0.62
CA GLN A 101 -12.25 -2.82 -1.66
C GLN A 101 -11.67 -3.26 -3.01
N TYR A 102 -10.51 -3.90 -3.03
CA TYR A 102 -9.90 -4.48 -4.23
C TYR A 102 -10.83 -5.50 -4.87
N LEU A 103 -11.43 -6.38 -4.08
CA LEU A 103 -12.44 -7.34 -4.57
C LEU A 103 -13.65 -6.64 -5.18
N ARG A 104 -14.11 -5.53 -4.60
CA ARG A 104 -15.25 -4.76 -5.14
C ARG A 104 -14.91 -4.06 -6.45
N LEU A 105 -13.70 -3.50 -6.56
CA LEU A 105 -13.27 -2.73 -7.72
C LEU A 105 -12.89 -3.63 -8.91
N TYR A 106 -12.21 -4.74 -8.65
CA TYR A 106 -11.61 -5.58 -9.70
C TYR A 106 -12.22 -6.97 -9.83
N GLY A 107 -13.09 -7.38 -8.90
CA GLY A 107 -13.72 -8.71 -8.93
C GLY A 107 -12.77 -9.87 -8.63
N ALA A 108 -11.54 -9.58 -8.18
CA ALA A 108 -10.52 -10.56 -7.84
C ALA A 108 -10.05 -10.38 -6.39
N HIS A 109 -9.64 -11.47 -5.75
CA HIS A 109 -9.04 -11.40 -4.43
C HIS A 109 -7.58 -10.93 -4.54
N LEU A 110 -7.21 -9.86 -3.83
CA LEU A 110 -5.83 -9.35 -3.82
C LEU A 110 -4.78 -10.44 -3.52
N GLU A 111 -5.07 -11.35 -2.58
CA GLU A 111 -4.17 -12.46 -2.27
C GLU A 111 -3.97 -13.42 -3.45
N SER A 112 -5.00 -13.64 -4.26
CA SER A 112 -4.90 -14.49 -5.46
C SER A 112 -4.03 -13.84 -6.53
N GLU A 113 -4.21 -12.54 -6.77
CA GLU A 113 -3.41 -11.77 -7.73
C GLU A 113 -1.94 -11.72 -7.30
N LEU A 114 -1.66 -11.43 -6.02
CA LEU A 114 -0.29 -11.48 -5.50
C LEU A 114 0.37 -12.85 -5.72
N LYS A 115 -0.40 -13.94 -5.62
CA LYS A 115 0.11 -15.30 -5.84
C LYS A 115 0.32 -15.65 -7.31
N SER A 116 -0.42 -15.05 -8.24
CA SER A 116 -0.23 -15.25 -9.68
C SER A 116 0.97 -14.46 -10.20
N GLU A 117 1.14 -13.22 -9.72
CA GLU A 117 2.16 -12.31 -10.23
C GLU A 117 3.53 -12.50 -9.58
N THR A 118 3.61 -13.18 -8.43
CA THR A 118 4.88 -13.37 -7.72
C THR A 118 5.27 -14.83 -7.53
N SER A 119 6.55 -15.08 -7.25
CA SER A 119 7.08 -16.44 -7.08
C SER A 119 8.05 -16.55 -5.90
N GLY A 120 8.44 -17.79 -5.60
CA GLY A 120 9.45 -18.08 -4.57
C GLY A 120 9.14 -17.53 -3.18
N ASN A 121 10.19 -17.07 -2.49
CA ASN A 121 10.09 -16.51 -1.15
C ASN A 121 9.38 -15.14 -1.13
N PHE A 122 9.48 -14.38 -2.22
CA PHE A 122 8.79 -13.10 -2.35
C PHE A 122 7.27 -13.28 -2.30
N LYS A 123 6.73 -14.26 -3.04
CA LYS A 123 5.30 -14.62 -2.93
C LYS A 123 4.89 -14.96 -1.51
N ARG A 124 5.71 -15.74 -0.79
CA ARG A 124 5.41 -16.15 0.58
C ARG A 124 5.38 -14.94 1.52
N LEU A 125 6.31 -14.00 1.35
CA LEU A 125 6.37 -12.75 2.09
C LEU A 125 5.09 -11.93 1.87
N LEU A 126 4.77 -11.60 0.62
CA LEU A 126 3.60 -10.78 0.30
C LEU A 126 2.28 -11.44 0.73
N THR A 127 2.16 -12.76 0.54
CA THR A 127 0.99 -13.52 1.01
C THR A 127 0.87 -13.43 2.53
N SER A 128 1.99 -13.52 3.26
CA SER A 128 2.01 -13.44 4.72
C SER A 128 1.59 -12.05 5.21
N LEU A 129 2.09 -10.99 4.59
CA LEU A 129 1.68 -9.60 4.90
C LEU A 129 0.19 -9.38 4.58
N CYS A 130 -0.28 -9.89 3.43
CA CYS A 130 -1.68 -9.79 3.01
C CYS A 130 -2.64 -10.57 3.93
N THR A 131 -2.16 -11.44 4.83
CA THR A 131 -3.03 -12.04 5.85
C THR A 131 -3.55 -11.03 6.89
N ALA A 132 -2.89 -9.87 7.04
CA ALA A 132 -3.26 -8.85 8.02
C ALA A 132 -3.32 -9.40 9.45
N ALA A 133 -2.29 -10.18 9.83
CA ALA A 133 -2.22 -10.88 11.11
C ALA A 133 -0.95 -10.54 11.91
N ARG A 134 -0.37 -9.36 11.70
CA ARG A 134 0.77 -8.88 12.50
C ARG A 134 0.30 -8.63 13.93
N ASP A 135 1.11 -8.95 14.93
CA ASP A 135 0.86 -8.46 16.28
C ASP A 135 0.93 -6.92 16.28
N GLU A 136 -0.13 -6.26 16.73
CA GLU A 136 -0.23 -4.80 16.85
C GLU A 136 -0.41 -4.36 18.31
N SER A 137 -0.20 -5.26 19.28
CA SER A 137 -0.38 -4.98 20.71
C SER A 137 0.61 -3.96 21.27
N GLY A 138 1.75 -3.76 20.60
CA GLY A 138 2.87 -2.96 21.08
C GLY A 138 3.57 -3.52 22.32
N SER A 139 3.15 -4.70 22.81
CA SER A 139 3.72 -5.35 23.97
C SER A 139 5.06 -5.98 23.62
N VAL A 140 5.98 -6.02 24.59
CA VAL A 140 7.35 -6.50 24.36
C VAL A 140 7.76 -7.57 25.37
N ASP A 141 8.51 -8.57 24.90
CA ASP A 141 9.15 -9.60 25.71
C ASP A 141 10.65 -9.67 25.36
N PRO A 142 11.53 -9.18 26.25
CA PRO A 142 12.98 -9.18 26.04
C PRO A 142 13.60 -10.58 25.89
N ASN A 143 13.03 -11.60 26.53
CA ASN A 143 13.54 -12.97 26.41
C ASN A 143 13.14 -13.57 25.06
N ALA A 144 11.89 -13.34 24.63
CA ALA A 144 11.45 -13.71 23.29
C ALA A 144 12.27 -12.99 22.21
N ALA A 145 12.59 -11.70 22.40
CA ALA A 145 13.41 -10.94 21.45
C ALA A 145 14.83 -11.53 21.31
N LYS A 146 15.46 -11.88 22.43
CA LYS A 146 16.77 -12.56 22.42
C LYS A 146 16.71 -13.92 21.71
N ASN A 147 15.61 -14.65 21.86
CA ASN A 147 15.42 -15.93 21.17
C ASN A 147 15.21 -15.72 19.67
N ASP A 148 14.31 -14.82 19.26
CA ASP A 148 14.09 -14.47 17.86
C ASP A 148 15.39 -14.00 17.20
N ALA A 149 16.21 -13.17 17.87
CA ALA A 149 17.51 -12.73 17.35
C ALA A 149 18.49 -13.90 17.13
N ARG A 150 18.54 -14.87 18.05
CA ARG A 150 19.34 -16.09 17.88
C ARG A 150 18.84 -16.96 16.73
N GLU A 151 17.53 -17.07 16.57
CA GLU A 151 16.95 -17.85 15.46
C GLU A 151 17.21 -17.17 14.12
N LEU A 152 17.12 -15.84 14.02
CA LEU A 152 17.54 -15.10 12.82
C LEU A 152 19.04 -15.30 12.51
N LEU A 153 19.90 -15.26 13.52
CA LEU A 153 21.34 -15.50 13.34
C LEU A 153 21.63 -16.92 12.82
N LYS A 154 20.93 -17.93 13.34
CA LYS A 154 21.02 -19.33 12.84
C LYS A 154 20.44 -19.48 11.44
N ALA A 155 19.38 -18.76 11.15
CA ALA A 155 18.69 -18.76 9.87
C ALA A 155 19.45 -18.04 8.75
N GLY A 156 20.39 -17.16 9.07
CA GLY A 156 21.22 -16.45 8.09
C GLY A 156 22.70 -16.80 8.23
N GLU A 157 23.41 -16.03 9.04
CA GLU A 157 24.89 -16.02 9.09
C GLU A 157 25.54 -17.34 9.50
N LEU A 158 24.89 -18.16 10.34
CA LEU A 158 25.49 -19.41 10.84
C LEU A 158 25.22 -20.62 9.96
N ARG A 159 24.67 -20.44 8.76
CA ARG A 159 24.42 -21.51 7.79
C ARG A 159 24.83 -21.10 6.38
N VAL A 160 24.94 -22.08 5.49
CA VAL A 160 25.07 -21.83 4.06
C VAL A 160 23.66 -21.56 3.50
N GLY A 161 23.51 -20.44 2.79
CA GLY A 161 22.22 -19.93 2.33
C GLY A 161 21.41 -19.29 3.45
N THR A 162 20.12 -19.05 3.22
CA THR A 162 19.22 -18.39 4.17
C THR A 162 17.98 -19.23 4.39
N ASP A 163 17.45 -19.22 5.62
CA ASP A 163 16.11 -19.72 5.92
C ASP A 163 15.11 -18.58 5.80
N GLU A 164 14.64 -18.30 4.58
CA GLU A 164 13.72 -17.18 4.37
C GLU A 164 12.37 -17.39 5.08
N SER A 165 12.03 -18.64 5.43
CA SER A 165 10.79 -18.93 6.17
C SER A 165 10.88 -18.46 7.61
N MET A 166 12.04 -18.65 8.27
CA MET A 166 12.29 -18.11 9.61
C MET A 166 12.26 -16.57 9.62
N PHE A 167 12.90 -15.93 8.63
CA PHE A 167 12.86 -14.47 8.48
C PHE A 167 11.43 -13.98 8.29
N ASN A 168 10.67 -14.59 7.36
CA ASN A 168 9.29 -14.22 7.11
C ASN A 168 8.41 -14.39 8.36
N MET A 169 8.55 -15.50 9.09
CA MET A 169 7.79 -15.75 10.32
C MET A 169 8.03 -14.66 11.37
N ILE A 170 9.29 -14.29 11.63
CA ILE A 170 9.61 -13.29 12.66
C ILE A 170 9.25 -11.88 12.18
N LEU A 171 9.68 -11.49 10.99
CA LEU A 171 9.54 -10.12 10.48
C LEU A 171 8.10 -9.74 10.12
N CYS A 172 7.24 -10.70 9.77
CA CYS A 172 5.84 -10.41 9.43
C CYS A 172 4.87 -10.51 10.60
N GLN A 173 5.20 -11.29 11.64
CA GLN A 173 4.27 -11.54 12.75
C GLN A 173 4.53 -10.67 13.98
N ARG A 174 5.79 -10.31 14.26
CA ARG A 174 6.10 -9.52 15.46
C ARG A 174 5.68 -8.06 15.30
N ASN A 175 5.22 -7.45 16.38
CA ASN A 175 4.96 -6.00 16.40
C ASN A 175 6.26 -5.20 16.27
N TYR A 176 6.15 -3.94 15.84
CA TYR A 176 7.34 -3.11 15.59
C TYR A 176 8.20 -2.85 16.84
N GLN A 177 7.61 -2.77 18.04
CA GLN A 177 8.39 -2.55 19.26
C GLN A 177 9.18 -3.80 19.65
N GLN A 178 8.58 -4.98 19.47
CA GLN A 178 9.27 -6.26 19.64
C GLN A 178 10.42 -6.39 18.63
N LEU A 179 10.19 -6.09 17.35
CA LEU A 179 11.22 -6.14 16.30
C LEU A 179 12.40 -5.21 16.57
N LYS A 180 12.15 -4.01 17.13
CA LYS A 180 13.25 -3.12 17.56
C LYS A 180 14.15 -3.78 18.58
N MET A 181 13.61 -4.52 19.55
CA MET A 181 14.45 -5.24 20.53
C MET A 181 15.19 -6.44 19.93
N VAL A 182 14.64 -7.04 18.86
CA VAL A 182 15.30 -8.14 18.14
C VAL A 182 16.50 -7.62 17.35
N ILE A 183 16.35 -6.47 16.69
CA ILE A 183 17.31 -5.96 15.69
C ILE A 183 18.31 -4.98 16.29
N VAL A 184 17.89 -4.16 17.25
CA VAL A 184 18.75 -3.15 17.87
C VAL A 184 19.39 -3.75 19.12
N PRO A 185 20.74 -3.87 19.20
CA PRO A 185 21.39 -4.35 20.40
C PRO A 185 21.10 -3.42 21.57
N SER A 186 20.80 -4.02 22.73
CA SER A 186 20.74 -3.31 24.03
C SER A 186 22.12 -3.06 24.58
#